data_AF-A0A8D9UF20-F1
#
_entry.id   AF-A0A8D9UF20-F1
#
_cell.length_a   1.000
_cell.length_b   1.000
_cell.length_c   1.000
_cell.angle_alpha   90.00
_cell.angle_beta   90.00
_cell.angle_gamma   90.00
#
_symmetry.space_group_name_H-M   'P 1'
#
loop_
_entity.id
_entity.type
_entity.pdbx_description
1 polymer ?
#
loop_
_entity_poly.entity_id
_entity_poly.type
_entity_poly.pdbx_seq_one_letter_code
_entity_poly.pdbx_strand_id
1 'polypeptide(L)'
;MGIKIKLITGLFFLLVFSAGVLPVFSDDNIVRVGLTDNKFQNVLKQEVTVYGTAECDICDKETRKIIANAAEGSDITIRNGEVGLDLTIKGKTTTLRDFVIVCPRGVLGVKDLTRKGKPALYHGAFEVVQHPDRKGFYLVNLVETQEYLKGVVPNEMPVRFGLEALKAQAVAARNYVLTPRTQAYKEFNVVDSVASQVYYGVNTEDDLATRAVMETDGIVALHNNEPILALYSSTAGGYTESYSNAFSDPLTKMFPSIHKPYLTAVPDKSEFQPLNEEDKAREFYETKIPSFDIDSPYYRWQKEWTVSELEDVLKSTLAAQSKTGFIHPAFKQGDELGHIKDIKVMKRGDSGKAIEVELMTDKNCYRIAKELVIRRVFQKDGISLPSANIIFENKIDSYGNITDVVIMGGGFGHGVGMSQYGAGYMATKLKQPYYNILRHYYTGINLGTLPVTVCGDEVKQTFWAPIGRAQLVITNSTAAKIAVRINGKAMEFPVTKTIFQKDYRIDISRYIEDGANTIVFYPPTLGRAVTLYVELVEKYGYGE
;
A
#
# COMPACT_ATOMS: atom_id res chain seq x y z
N MET A 1 -48.28 3.33 9.17
CA MET A 1 -47.40 4.47 9.54
C MET A 1 -46.07 4.23 8.85
N GLY A 2 -45.88 4.86 7.69
CA GLY A 2 -44.91 4.45 6.67
C GLY A 2 -43.47 4.86 6.97
N ILE A 3 -42.56 3.89 6.93
CA ILE A 3 -41.12 4.09 7.00
C ILE A 3 -40.64 4.43 5.58
N LYS A 4 -40.29 5.71 5.36
CA LYS A 4 -39.65 6.17 4.12
C LYS A 4 -38.19 5.73 4.13
N ILE A 5 -37.90 4.63 3.42
CA ILE A 5 -36.55 4.26 3.01
C ILE A 5 -36.14 5.28 1.93
N LYS A 6 -35.27 6.24 2.28
CA LYS A 6 -34.60 7.09 1.29
C LYS A 6 -33.55 6.23 0.58
N LEU A 7 -33.83 5.87 -0.68
CA LEU A 7 -32.84 5.42 -1.63
C LEU A 7 -31.71 6.46 -1.68
N ILE A 8 -30.52 6.08 -1.24
CA ILE A 8 -29.28 6.82 -1.54
C ILE A 8 -28.97 6.47 -3.00
N THR A 9 -29.36 7.34 -3.91
CA THR A 9 -28.94 7.28 -5.31
C THR A 9 -27.42 7.42 -5.35
N GLY A 10 -26.73 6.32 -5.69
CA GLY A 10 -25.33 6.35 -6.05
C GLY A 10 -25.08 7.43 -7.08
N LEU A 11 -24.07 8.25 -6.83
CA LEU A 11 -23.66 9.36 -7.67
C LEU A 11 -23.20 8.79 -9.01
N PHE A 12 -24.11 8.74 -9.99
CA PHE A 12 -23.76 8.47 -11.38
C PHE A 12 -22.78 9.56 -11.84
N PHE A 13 -21.52 9.20 -12.07
CA PHE A 13 -20.71 9.94 -13.02
C PHE A 13 -21.46 9.93 -14.35
N LEU A 14 -21.48 11.09 -15.02
CA LEU A 14 -22.14 11.26 -16.30
C LEU A 14 -21.42 10.38 -17.34
N LEU A 15 -21.88 9.14 -17.50
CA LEU A 15 -21.64 8.33 -18.68
C LEU A 15 -22.33 9.04 -19.84
N VAL A 16 -21.59 9.89 -20.55
CA VAL A 16 -22.06 10.40 -21.84
C VAL A 16 -21.99 9.24 -22.82
N PHE A 17 -23.07 8.47 -22.92
CA PHE A 17 -23.30 7.56 -24.04
C PHE A 17 -23.65 8.41 -25.27
N SER A 18 -22.64 8.96 -25.96
CA SER A 18 -22.80 9.21 -27.39
C SER A 18 -22.66 7.87 -28.10
N ALA A 19 -23.63 7.50 -28.94
CA ALA A 19 -23.57 6.27 -29.73
C ALA A 19 -22.21 6.15 -30.44
N GLY A 20 -21.35 5.22 -29.99
CA GLY A 20 -20.07 4.89 -30.62
C GLY A 20 -18.78 5.42 -29.95
N VAL A 21 -18.81 6.05 -28.78
CA VAL A 21 -17.59 6.46 -28.04
C VAL A 21 -17.69 6.07 -26.56
N LEU A 22 -16.63 5.47 -26.01
CA LEU A 22 -16.54 5.02 -24.61
C LEU A 22 -16.64 6.17 -23.59
N PRO A 23 -17.05 5.87 -22.33
CA PRO A 23 -16.81 6.75 -21.20
C PRO A 23 -15.31 7.06 -21.05
N VAL A 24 -15.02 8.34 -20.84
CA VAL A 24 -13.67 8.81 -20.50
C VAL A 24 -13.41 8.44 -19.05
N PHE A 25 -12.47 7.53 -18.81
CA PHE A 25 -11.83 7.45 -17.50
C PHE A 25 -10.96 8.71 -17.36
N SER A 26 -11.22 9.58 -16.38
CA SER A 26 -10.28 10.64 -16.06
C SER A 26 -9.05 10.00 -15.41
N ASP A 27 -7.86 10.22 -15.97
CA ASP A 27 -6.62 9.57 -15.50
C ASP A 27 -6.32 9.81 -14.01
N ASP A 28 -6.82 10.91 -13.43
CA ASP A 28 -6.44 11.35 -12.09
C ASP A 28 -6.87 10.41 -10.94
N ASN A 29 -7.81 9.48 -11.13
CA ASN A 29 -8.32 8.58 -10.08
C ASN A 29 -8.31 7.09 -10.44
N ILE A 30 -7.66 6.71 -11.55
CA ILE A 30 -7.62 5.32 -12.02
C ILE A 30 -6.36 4.62 -11.54
N VAL A 31 -6.56 3.50 -10.86
CA VAL A 31 -5.50 2.57 -10.51
C VAL A 31 -5.33 1.57 -11.66
N ARG A 32 -4.10 1.46 -12.17
CA ARG A 32 -3.70 0.44 -13.15
C ARG A 32 -3.03 -0.70 -12.40
N VAL A 33 -3.70 -1.86 -12.33
CA VAL A 33 -3.23 -3.04 -11.59
C VAL A 33 -2.79 -4.15 -12.55
N GLY A 34 -1.52 -4.52 -12.54
CA GLY A 34 -1.04 -5.69 -13.28
C GLY A 34 -1.47 -6.99 -12.60
N LEU A 35 -2.23 -7.83 -13.30
CA LEU A 35 -2.80 -9.07 -12.74
C LEU A 35 -1.82 -10.25 -12.83
N THR A 36 -1.49 -10.82 -11.67
CA THR A 36 -0.61 -12.00 -11.54
C THR A 36 -1.34 -13.32 -11.74
N ASP A 37 -0.60 -14.43 -11.78
CA ASP A 37 -1.15 -15.79 -11.80
C ASP A 37 -1.66 -16.23 -10.42
N ASN A 38 -2.19 -17.45 -10.30
CA ASN A 38 -2.68 -18.00 -9.01
C ASN A 38 -1.57 -18.13 -7.95
N LYS A 39 -0.30 -18.10 -8.35
CA LYS A 39 0.86 -18.17 -7.43
C LYS A 39 1.40 -16.79 -7.06
N PHE A 40 0.84 -15.72 -7.61
CA PHE A 40 1.33 -14.34 -7.48
C PHE A 40 2.77 -14.14 -7.96
N GLN A 41 3.24 -14.99 -8.88
CA GLN A 41 4.63 -15.03 -9.35
C GLN A 41 4.80 -14.35 -10.71
N ASN A 42 3.80 -14.39 -11.58
CA ASN A 42 3.94 -13.98 -12.97
C ASN A 42 2.86 -12.99 -13.42
N VAL A 43 3.28 -11.78 -13.78
CA VAL A 43 2.44 -10.75 -14.43
C VAL A 43 2.39 -10.88 -15.96
N LEU A 44 3.44 -11.43 -16.58
CA LEU A 44 3.53 -11.60 -18.03
C LEU A 44 2.71 -12.82 -18.47
N LYS A 45 1.90 -12.66 -19.51
CA LYS A 45 1.01 -13.71 -20.05
C LYS A 45 1.39 -14.03 -21.50
N GLN A 46 1.21 -15.30 -21.87
CA GLN A 46 1.21 -15.75 -23.27
C GLN A 46 -0.21 -15.93 -23.80
N GLU A 47 -1.12 -16.34 -22.92
CA GLU A 47 -2.52 -16.54 -23.21
C GLU A 47 -3.33 -16.22 -21.96
N VAL A 48 -4.49 -15.60 -22.13
CA VAL A 48 -5.49 -15.43 -21.08
C VAL A 48 -6.89 -15.47 -21.69
N THR A 49 -7.84 -16.05 -20.98
CA THR A 49 -9.27 -15.97 -21.34
C THR A 49 -9.99 -15.15 -20.29
N VAL A 50 -10.74 -14.16 -20.74
CA VAL A 50 -11.57 -13.29 -19.89
C VAL A 50 -13.02 -13.38 -20.32
N TYR A 51 -13.94 -12.94 -19.46
CA TYR A 51 -15.38 -12.91 -19.74
C TYR A 51 -16.03 -11.77 -18.95
N GLY A 52 -17.22 -11.34 -19.39
CA GLY A 52 -18.05 -10.42 -18.61
C GLY A 52 -19.21 -11.13 -17.94
N THR A 53 -19.64 -10.62 -16.80
CA THR A 53 -20.93 -10.97 -16.17
C THR A 53 -22.12 -10.27 -16.84
N ALA A 54 -21.86 -9.47 -17.87
CA ALA A 54 -22.83 -8.92 -18.81
C ALA A 54 -22.13 -8.79 -20.18
N GLU A 55 -22.82 -8.22 -21.15
CA GLU A 55 -22.24 -7.89 -22.46
C GLU A 55 -20.97 -7.03 -22.31
N CYS A 56 -19.95 -7.37 -23.10
CA CYS A 56 -18.66 -6.68 -23.12
C CYS A 56 -18.43 -5.98 -24.45
N ASP A 57 -17.84 -4.80 -24.37
CA ASP A 57 -17.35 -4.04 -25.49
C ASP A 57 -15.83 -4.16 -25.54
N ILE A 58 -15.32 -4.47 -26.73
CA ILE A 58 -13.88 -4.45 -27.03
C ILE A 58 -13.62 -3.19 -27.83
N CYS A 59 -12.71 -2.37 -27.33
CA CYS A 59 -12.44 -1.05 -27.88
C CYS A 59 -10.97 -0.89 -28.23
N ASP A 60 -10.72 -0.34 -29.41
CA ASP A 60 -9.39 0.09 -29.80
C ASP A 60 -8.94 1.24 -28.89
N LYS A 61 -7.74 1.15 -28.33
CA LYS A 61 -7.25 2.08 -27.31
C LYS A 61 -7.03 3.49 -27.85
N GLU A 62 -6.54 3.60 -29.09
CA GLU A 62 -6.16 4.88 -29.70
C GLU A 62 -7.40 5.63 -30.20
N THR A 63 -8.24 4.95 -30.97
CA THR A 63 -9.44 5.55 -31.59
C THR A 63 -10.65 5.58 -30.66
N ARG A 64 -10.62 4.81 -29.55
CA ARG A 64 -11.73 4.63 -28.60
C ARG A 64 -13.01 4.09 -29.22
N LYS A 65 -12.92 3.50 -30.41
CA LYS A 65 -14.06 2.90 -31.12
C LYS A 65 -14.26 1.47 -30.68
N ILE A 66 -15.52 1.07 -30.56
CA ILE A 66 -15.90 -0.33 -30.38
C ILE A 66 -15.56 -1.09 -31.67
N ILE A 67 -14.74 -2.14 -31.54
CA ILE A 67 -14.28 -2.98 -32.65
C ILE A 67 -14.93 -4.37 -32.64
N ALA A 68 -15.38 -4.84 -31.48
CA ALA A 68 -16.14 -6.07 -31.31
C ALA A 68 -16.97 -6.03 -30.03
N ASN A 69 -17.96 -6.92 -29.94
CA ASN A 69 -18.73 -7.15 -28.72
C ASN A 69 -18.70 -8.65 -28.39
N ALA A 70 -18.79 -8.96 -27.10
CA ALA A 70 -18.94 -10.32 -26.59
C ALA A 70 -20.19 -10.40 -25.71
N ALA A 71 -21.01 -11.43 -25.93
CA ALA A 71 -22.18 -11.65 -25.09
C ALA A 71 -21.76 -12.05 -23.67
N GLU A 72 -22.66 -11.88 -22.71
CA GLU A 72 -22.48 -12.32 -21.32
C GLU A 72 -21.94 -13.76 -21.24
N GLY A 73 -20.94 -13.97 -20.38
CA GLY A 73 -20.31 -15.27 -20.16
C GLY A 73 -19.55 -15.86 -21.35
N SER A 74 -19.48 -15.17 -22.49
CA SER A 74 -18.71 -15.64 -23.64
C SER A 74 -17.21 -15.51 -23.37
N ASP A 75 -16.45 -16.55 -23.72
CA ASP A 75 -14.99 -16.53 -23.66
C ASP A 75 -14.42 -15.48 -24.65
N ILE A 76 -13.57 -14.61 -24.12
CA ILE A 76 -12.74 -13.66 -24.86
C ILE A 76 -11.29 -14.09 -24.64
N THR A 77 -10.72 -14.83 -25.60
CA THR A 77 -9.37 -15.37 -25.49
C THR A 77 -8.36 -14.47 -26.18
N ILE A 78 -7.28 -14.16 -25.49
CA ILE A 78 -6.21 -13.27 -25.94
C ILE A 78 -4.91 -14.07 -25.95
N ARG A 79 -4.21 -14.08 -27.09
CA ARG A 79 -2.92 -14.76 -27.27
C ARG A 79 -1.86 -13.79 -27.75
N ASN A 80 -0.62 -14.03 -27.33
CA ASN A 80 0.55 -13.37 -27.88
C ASN A 80 0.83 -13.93 -29.28
N GLY A 81 0.45 -13.21 -30.32
CA GLY A 81 0.69 -13.57 -31.71
C GLY A 81 2.03 -13.05 -32.23
N GLU A 82 2.41 -13.44 -33.45
CA GLU A 82 3.69 -13.04 -34.05
C GLU A 82 3.77 -11.53 -34.33
N VAL A 83 2.67 -10.96 -34.85
CA VAL A 83 2.62 -9.57 -35.32
C VAL A 83 1.86 -8.64 -34.37
N GLY A 84 1.12 -9.18 -33.39
CA GLY A 84 0.34 -8.46 -32.39
C GLY A 84 -0.40 -9.41 -31.44
N LEU A 85 -1.50 -8.94 -30.85
CA LEU A 85 -2.35 -9.71 -29.94
C LEU A 85 -3.52 -10.34 -30.69
N ASP A 86 -3.62 -11.66 -30.64
CA ASP A 86 -4.72 -12.38 -31.28
C ASP A 86 -5.91 -12.49 -30.32
N LEU A 87 -6.98 -11.76 -30.64
CA LEU A 87 -8.24 -11.76 -29.91
C LEU A 87 -9.22 -12.72 -30.58
N THR A 88 -9.66 -13.75 -29.86
CA THR A 88 -10.65 -14.73 -30.34
C THR A 88 -11.96 -14.61 -29.55
N ILE A 89 -13.06 -14.37 -30.26
CA ILE A 89 -14.42 -14.33 -29.71
C ILE A 89 -15.30 -15.24 -30.58
N LYS A 90 -15.98 -16.22 -29.97
CA LYS A 90 -16.84 -17.19 -30.68
C LYS A 90 -16.17 -17.84 -31.91
N GLY A 91 -14.88 -18.17 -31.79
CA GLY A 91 -14.09 -18.81 -32.85
C GLY A 91 -13.60 -17.86 -33.96
N LYS A 92 -13.97 -16.58 -33.95
CA LYS A 92 -13.43 -15.56 -34.85
C LYS A 92 -12.24 -14.88 -34.20
N THR A 93 -11.08 -14.95 -34.87
CA THR A 93 -9.84 -14.31 -34.42
C THR A 93 -9.59 -13.00 -35.16
N THR A 94 -9.11 -11.98 -34.46
CA THR A 94 -8.69 -10.68 -35.01
C THR A 94 -7.41 -10.26 -34.30
N THR A 95 -6.40 -9.84 -35.06
CA THR A 95 -5.13 -9.38 -34.50
C THR A 95 -5.19 -7.87 -34.24
N LEU A 96 -4.85 -7.47 -33.01
CA LEU A 96 -4.89 -6.10 -32.51
C LEU A 96 -3.52 -5.72 -31.92
N ARG A 97 -3.28 -4.42 -31.67
CA ARG A 97 -2.09 -3.97 -30.94
C ARG A 97 -2.38 -3.78 -29.46
N ASP A 98 -3.15 -2.74 -29.15
CA ASP A 98 -3.60 -2.42 -27.80
C ASP A 98 -5.11 -2.20 -27.82
N PHE A 99 -5.81 -2.79 -26.86
CA PHE A 99 -7.26 -2.65 -26.75
C PHE A 99 -7.70 -2.75 -25.30
N VAL A 100 -8.91 -2.27 -25.06
CA VAL A 100 -9.56 -2.27 -23.75
C VAL A 100 -10.84 -3.09 -23.85
N ILE A 101 -11.10 -3.90 -22.83
CA ILE A 101 -12.33 -4.66 -22.66
C ILE A 101 -13.10 -4.01 -21.52
N VAL A 102 -14.36 -3.67 -21.76
CA VAL A 102 -15.25 -3.05 -20.78
C VAL A 102 -16.51 -3.89 -20.65
N CYS A 103 -17.05 -4.02 -19.43
CA CYS A 103 -18.35 -4.63 -19.17
C CYS A 103 -19.28 -3.58 -18.54
N PRO A 104 -19.97 -2.73 -19.33
CA PRO A 104 -20.62 -1.52 -18.80
C PRO A 104 -21.71 -1.75 -17.75
N ARG A 105 -22.32 -2.94 -17.76
CA ARG A 105 -23.43 -3.33 -16.87
C ARG A 105 -23.04 -4.49 -15.94
N GLY A 106 -21.75 -4.78 -15.80
CA GLY A 106 -21.26 -5.91 -15.03
C GLY A 106 -19.81 -5.74 -14.62
N VAL A 107 -19.16 -6.86 -14.35
CA VAL A 107 -17.74 -6.94 -13.97
C VAL A 107 -17.02 -7.92 -14.88
N LEU A 108 -15.70 -7.82 -14.95
CA LEU A 108 -14.86 -8.67 -15.79
C LEU A 108 -14.21 -9.77 -14.96
N GLY A 109 -14.27 -11.00 -15.47
CA GLY A 109 -13.63 -12.17 -14.88
C GLY A 109 -12.45 -12.66 -15.70
N VAL A 110 -11.49 -13.28 -15.01
CA VAL A 110 -10.40 -14.01 -15.65
C VAL A 110 -10.63 -15.51 -15.42
N LYS A 111 -10.73 -16.28 -16.51
CA LYS A 111 -10.96 -17.73 -16.45
C LYS A 111 -9.80 -18.42 -15.73
N ASP A 112 -10.13 -19.38 -14.88
CA ASP A 112 -9.19 -20.17 -14.06
C ASP A 112 -8.31 -19.37 -13.07
N LEU A 113 -8.53 -18.06 -12.96
CA LEU A 113 -7.92 -17.23 -11.94
C LEU A 113 -8.80 -17.22 -10.69
N THR A 114 -8.20 -17.54 -9.55
CA THR A 114 -8.87 -17.50 -8.26
C THR A 114 -8.11 -16.62 -7.28
N ARG A 115 -8.87 -16.00 -6.38
CA ARG A 115 -8.37 -15.24 -5.25
C ARG A 115 -9.12 -15.69 -4.01
N LYS A 116 -8.39 -16.09 -2.96
CA LYS A 116 -8.97 -16.63 -1.72
C LYS A 116 -9.97 -17.77 -1.96
N GLY A 117 -9.68 -18.63 -2.94
CA GLY A 117 -10.53 -19.77 -3.32
C GLY A 117 -11.80 -19.41 -4.10
N LYS A 118 -11.99 -18.15 -4.47
CA LYS A 118 -13.15 -17.69 -5.26
C LYS A 118 -12.71 -17.27 -6.67
N PRO A 119 -13.59 -17.34 -7.70
CA PRO A 119 -13.32 -16.79 -9.03
C PRO A 119 -12.92 -15.31 -8.94
N ALA A 120 -11.90 -14.90 -9.68
CA ALA A 120 -11.42 -13.53 -9.68
C ALA A 120 -12.26 -12.65 -10.64
N LEU A 121 -13.03 -11.73 -10.07
CA LEU A 121 -13.86 -10.75 -10.78
C LEU A 121 -13.41 -9.34 -10.42
N TYR A 122 -13.48 -8.41 -11.35
CA TYR A 122 -12.89 -7.08 -11.24
C TYR A 122 -13.83 -5.99 -11.77
N HIS A 123 -13.93 -4.89 -11.03
CA HIS A 123 -14.58 -3.67 -11.48
C HIS A 123 -13.79 -2.99 -12.59
N GLY A 124 -14.43 -2.06 -13.30
CA GLY A 124 -13.79 -1.22 -14.31
C GLY A 124 -13.55 -1.96 -15.63
N ALA A 125 -12.32 -1.88 -16.14
CA ALA A 125 -11.95 -2.39 -17.45
C ALA A 125 -10.67 -3.24 -17.40
N PHE A 126 -10.44 -4.02 -18.45
CA PHE A 126 -9.15 -4.65 -18.72
C PHE A 126 -8.48 -3.98 -19.89
N GLU A 127 -7.29 -3.46 -19.68
CA GLU A 127 -6.37 -3.05 -20.71
C GLU A 127 -5.41 -4.22 -20.99
N VAL A 128 -5.25 -4.56 -22.27
CA VAL A 128 -4.24 -5.52 -22.69
C VAL A 128 -3.07 -4.75 -23.28
N VAL A 129 -1.91 -4.87 -22.63
CA VAL A 129 -0.70 -4.12 -22.99
C VAL A 129 0.35 -5.08 -23.53
N GLN A 130 0.70 -4.96 -24.80
CA GLN A 130 1.77 -5.75 -25.39
C GLN A 130 3.12 -5.41 -24.71
N HIS A 131 3.90 -6.43 -24.35
CA HIS A 131 5.26 -6.20 -23.87
C HIS A 131 6.13 -5.58 -24.99
N PRO A 132 6.99 -4.58 -24.72
CA PRO A 132 7.82 -3.93 -25.75
C PRO A 132 8.61 -4.90 -26.63
N ASP A 133 9.26 -5.90 -26.02
CA ASP A 133 10.01 -6.96 -26.73
C ASP A 133 9.14 -8.09 -27.30
N ARG A 134 7.80 -7.97 -27.30
CA ARG A 134 6.83 -8.98 -27.78
C ARG A 134 6.92 -10.38 -27.17
N LYS A 135 7.64 -10.52 -26.05
CA LYS A 135 7.76 -11.79 -25.30
C LYS A 135 6.47 -12.22 -24.58
N GLY A 136 5.36 -11.51 -24.77
CA GLY A 136 4.10 -11.71 -24.07
C GLY A 136 3.34 -10.38 -23.93
N PHE A 137 2.32 -10.37 -23.07
CA PHE A 137 1.54 -9.18 -22.75
C PHE A 137 1.18 -9.12 -21.27
N TYR A 138 0.73 -7.95 -20.83
CA TYR A 138 0.18 -7.72 -19.50
C TYR A 138 -1.34 -7.58 -19.58
N LEU A 139 -2.04 -8.24 -18.65
CA LEU A 139 -3.45 -7.97 -18.39
C LEU A 139 -3.52 -6.97 -17.24
N VAL A 140 -3.95 -5.74 -17.54
CA VAL A 140 -3.98 -4.63 -16.58
C VAL A 140 -5.43 -4.28 -16.27
N ASN A 141 -5.82 -4.35 -15.00
CA ASN A 141 -7.12 -3.86 -14.56
C ASN A 141 -7.07 -2.34 -14.35
N LEU A 142 -7.92 -1.62 -15.08
CA LEU A 142 -8.17 -0.19 -14.92
C LEU A 142 -9.39 -0.04 -14.00
N VAL A 143 -9.19 0.47 -12.79
CA VAL A 143 -10.23 0.51 -11.77
C VAL A 143 -10.18 1.82 -10.99
N GLU A 144 -11.34 2.38 -10.64
CA GLU A 144 -11.43 3.59 -9.83
C GLU A 144 -10.93 3.30 -8.40
N THR A 145 -10.26 4.27 -7.78
CA THR A 145 -9.57 4.08 -6.51
C THR A 145 -10.46 3.52 -5.39
N GLN A 146 -11.72 3.93 -5.27
CA GLN A 146 -12.63 3.38 -4.25
C GLN A 146 -12.99 1.92 -4.53
N GLU A 147 -13.29 1.57 -5.78
CA GLU A 147 -13.58 0.19 -6.16
C GLU A 147 -12.36 -0.73 -5.96
N TYR A 148 -11.16 -0.22 -6.25
CA TYR A 148 -9.90 -0.89 -5.94
C TYR A 148 -9.76 -1.20 -4.44
N LEU A 149 -10.03 -0.19 -3.60
CA LEU A 149 -9.88 -0.32 -2.15
C LEU A 149 -10.86 -1.33 -1.53
N LYS A 150 -12.07 -1.50 -2.09
CA LYS A 150 -13.00 -2.55 -1.64
C LYS A 150 -12.42 -3.96 -1.81
N GLY A 151 -11.61 -4.16 -2.85
CA GLY A 151 -10.87 -5.41 -3.08
C GLY A 151 -9.55 -5.53 -2.30
N VAL A 152 -9.04 -4.44 -1.72
CA VAL A 152 -7.75 -4.41 -0.97
C VAL A 152 -7.99 -4.53 0.53
N VAL A 153 -8.80 -3.65 1.11
CA VAL A 153 -8.96 -3.51 2.57
C VAL A 153 -9.31 -4.83 3.29
N PRO A 154 -10.29 -5.64 2.84
CA PRO A 154 -10.65 -6.89 3.53
C PRO A 154 -9.62 -8.01 3.35
N ASN A 155 -8.67 -7.86 2.43
CA ASN A 155 -7.61 -8.83 2.17
C ASN A 155 -6.26 -8.42 2.78
N GLU A 156 -6.07 -7.13 3.06
CA GLU A 156 -4.93 -6.61 3.82
C GLU A 156 -5.15 -6.68 5.32
N MET A 157 -6.35 -6.32 5.80
CA MET A 157 -6.65 -6.23 7.22
C MET A 157 -7.81 -7.15 7.61
N PRO A 158 -7.69 -7.95 8.69
CA PRO A 158 -8.79 -8.75 9.19
C PRO A 158 -10.01 -7.89 9.56
N VAL A 159 -11.17 -8.19 8.96
CA VAL A 159 -12.45 -7.48 9.20
C VAL A 159 -12.82 -7.42 10.69
N ARG A 160 -12.44 -8.46 11.47
CA ARG A 160 -12.65 -8.53 12.93
C ARG A 160 -11.98 -7.40 13.72
N PHE A 161 -11.04 -6.65 13.12
CA PHE A 161 -10.40 -5.48 13.73
C PHE A 161 -11.32 -4.24 13.76
N GLY A 162 -12.50 -4.33 13.14
CA GLY A 162 -13.55 -3.34 13.29
C GLY A 162 -13.38 -2.11 12.40
N LEU A 163 -14.44 -1.28 12.38
CA LEU A 163 -14.60 -0.19 11.40
C LEU A 163 -13.44 0.82 11.42
N GLU A 164 -13.00 1.27 12.59
CA GLU A 164 -11.98 2.32 12.68
C GLU A 164 -10.58 1.86 12.25
N ALA A 165 -10.22 0.59 12.50
CA ALA A 165 -8.99 0.02 11.96
C ALA A 165 -9.08 -0.13 10.43
N LEU A 166 -10.22 -0.61 9.91
CA LEU A 166 -10.46 -0.73 8.47
C LEU A 166 -10.45 0.64 7.77
N LYS A 167 -10.92 1.70 8.42
CA LYS A 167 -10.83 3.08 7.91
C LYS A 167 -9.39 3.56 7.84
N ALA A 168 -8.59 3.29 8.88
CA ALA A 168 -7.16 3.61 8.87
C ALA A 168 -6.45 2.85 7.73
N GLN A 169 -6.77 1.57 7.54
CA GLN A 169 -6.27 0.78 6.41
C GLN A 169 -6.71 1.34 5.06
N ALA A 170 -7.95 1.79 4.91
CA ALA A 170 -8.45 2.38 3.67
C ALA A 170 -7.66 3.65 3.28
N VAL A 171 -7.43 4.56 4.23
CA VAL A 171 -6.63 5.77 4.00
C VAL A 171 -5.17 5.42 3.70
N ALA A 172 -4.54 4.54 4.48
CA ALA A 172 -3.16 4.11 4.23
C ALA A 172 -3.02 3.44 2.85
N ALA A 173 -3.96 2.58 2.47
CA ALA A 173 -3.97 1.93 1.18
C ALA A 173 -4.17 2.91 0.02
N ARG A 174 -5.04 3.92 0.18
CA ARG A 174 -5.23 5.00 -0.79
C ARG A 174 -3.95 5.81 -0.99
N ASN A 175 -3.26 6.16 0.09
CA ASN A 175 -1.96 6.82 0.03
C ASN A 175 -0.89 6.00 -0.71
N TYR A 176 -0.84 4.69 -0.44
CA TYR A 176 0.17 3.82 -1.04
C TYR A 176 0.04 3.76 -2.57
N VAL A 177 -1.18 3.62 -3.10
CA VAL A 177 -1.38 3.55 -4.55
C VAL A 177 -1.10 4.88 -5.25
N LEU A 178 -1.35 6.01 -4.56
CA LEU A 178 -1.03 7.36 -5.07
C LEU A 178 0.46 7.68 -5.01
N THR A 179 1.18 7.13 -4.02
CA THR A 179 2.61 7.42 -3.78
C THR A 179 3.41 6.13 -3.53
N PRO A 180 3.47 5.22 -4.52
CA PRO A 180 4.13 3.93 -4.31
C PRO A 180 5.63 4.11 -4.11
N ARG A 181 6.21 3.28 -3.23
CA ARG A 181 7.65 3.31 -2.91
C ARG A 181 8.52 3.11 -4.16
N THR A 182 8.10 2.21 -5.04
CA THR A 182 8.79 1.88 -6.30
C THR A 182 7.77 1.53 -7.35
N GLN A 183 7.99 1.97 -8.58
CA GLN A 183 7.23 1.51 -9.74
C GLN A 183 8.06 0.49 -10.50
N ALA A 184 7.75 -0.80 -10.36
CA ALA A 184 8.51 -1.88 -10.97
C ALA A 184 8.29 -2.00 -12.49
N TYR A 185 7.13 -1.57 -12.97
CA TYR A 185 6.71 -1.65 -14.37
C TYR A 185 6.19 -0.29 -14.81
N LYS A 186 6.58 0.17 -16.00
CA LYS A 186 6.12 1.48 -16.51
C LYS A 186 4.67 1.42 -16.98
N GLU A 187 4.19 0.20 -17.26
CA GLU A 187 2.90 -0.11 -17.86
C GLU A 187 1.74 -0.08 -16.85
N PHE A 188 2.00 -0.11 -15.54
CA PHE A 188 0.96 -0.08 -14.50
C PHE A 188 1.52 0.44 -13.16
N ASN A 189 0.63 0.80 -12.23
CA ASN A 189 1.01 1.44 -10.97
C ASN A 189 1.41 0.40 -9.90
N VAL A 190 0.62 -0.67 -9.78
CA VAL A 190 0.73 -1.68 -8.72
C VAL A 190 0.47 -3.09 -9.25
N VAL A 191 0.82 -4.12 -8.48
CA VAL A 191 0.43 -5.52 -8.74
C VAL A 191 -0.53 -6.03 -7.67
N ASP A 192 -1.32 -7.05 -8.01
CA ASP A 192 -2.34 -7.67 -7.16
C ASP A 192 -1.78 -8.69 -6.14
N SER A 193 -0.64 -8.37 -5.52
CA SER A 193 0.03 -9.23 -4.54
C SER A 193 0.69 -8.43 -3.43
N VAL A 194 1.24 -9.12 -2.42
CA VAL A 194 2.01 -8.52 -1.32
C VAL A 194 3.24 -7.71 -1.76
N ALA A 195 3.64 -7.80 -3.04
CA ALA A 195 4.67 -6.93 -3.60
C ALA A 195 4.19 -5.47 -3.78
N SER A 196 2.88 -5.24 -3.79
CA SER A 196 2.26 -3.92 -3.70
C SER A 196 1.17 -3.94 -2.64
N GLN A 197 -0.04 -4.37 -3.00
CA GLN A 197 -1.15 -4.54 -2.07
C GLN A 197 -2.00 -5.74 -2.49
N VAL A 198 -2.63 -6.39 -1.52
CA VAL A 198 -3.42 -7.60 -1.72
C VAL A 198 -4.80 -7.27 -2.34
N TYR A 199 -4.82 -6.96 -3.65
CA TYR A 199 -6.04 -6.66 -4.41
C TYR A 199 -6.66 -7.91 -5.04
N TYR A 200 -7.77 -8.40 -4.49
CA TYR A 200 -8.37 -9.66 -4.93
C TYR A 200 -9.72 -9.52 -5.65
N GLY A 201 -10.16 -8.27 -5.88
CA GLY A 201 -11.35 -7.96 -6.66
C GLY A 201 -12.68 -8.27 -5.94
N VAL A 202 -13.76 -8.20 -6.73
CA VAL A 202 -15.17 -8.07 -6.33
C VAL A 202 -15.61 -9.18 -5.38
N ASN A 203 -15.26 -10.44 -5.68
CA ASN A 203 -15.73 -11.59 -4.90
C ASN A 203 -15.12 -11.70 -3.49
N THR A 204 -14.18 -10.80 -3.16
CA THR A 204 -13.53 -10.74 -1.85
C THR A 204 -13.87 -9.49 -1.05
N GLU A 205 -14.78 -8.65 -1.56
CA GLU A 205 -15.33 -7.52 -0.82
C GLU A 205 -16.09 -7.99 0.43
N ASP A 206 -16.17 -7.10 1.42
CA ASP A 206 -16.86 -7.31 2.69
C ASP A 206 -17.61 -6.03 3.06
N ASP A 207 -18.85 -6.14 3.56
CA ASP A 207 -19.71 -4.99 3.82
C ASP A 207 -19.10 -3.98 4.81
N LEU A 208 -18.43 -4.47 5.86
CA LEU A 208 -17.82 -3.59 6.87
C LEU A 208 -16.58 -2.88 6.31
N ALA A 209 -15.77 -3.60 5.52
CA ALA A 209 -14.62 -3.02 4.84
C ALA A 209 -15.04 -2.01 3.76
N THR A 210 -16.06 -2.34 2.96
CA THR A 210 -16.64 -1.44 1.96
C THR A 210 -17.20 -0.19 2.63
N ARG A 211 -17.89 -0.33 3.76
CA ARG A 211 -18.31 0.82 4.58
C ARG A 211 -17.13 1.67 5.03
N ALA A 212 -16.02 1.07 5.47
CA ALA A 212 -14.82 1.80 5.87
C ALA A 212 -14.20 2.61 4.71
N VAL A 213 -14.18 2.03 3.51
CA VAL A 213 -13.74 2.69 2.28
C VAL A 213 -14.63 3.90 1.96
N MET A 214 -15.96 3.72 2.00
CA MET A 214 -16.93 4.79 1.75
C MET A 214 -16.87 5.90 2.82
N GLU A 215 -16.76 5.54 4.09
CA GLU A 215 -16.63 6.49 5.22
C GLU A 215 -15.21 7.08 5.35
N THR A 216 -14.38 6.93 4.32
CA THR A 216 -13.09 7.62 4.16
C THR A 216 -12.89 8.11 2.71
N ASP A 217 -13.99 8.28 1.96
CA ASP A 217 -13.93 8.73 0.57
C ASP A 217 -13.10 10.02 0.46
N GLY A 218 -12.24 10.10 -0.57
CA GLY A 218 -11.35 11.23 -0.82
C GLY A 218 -10.29 11.54 0.24
N ILE A 219 -10.26 10.84 1.38
CA ILE A 219 -9.31 11.16 2.47
C ILE A 219 -7.97 10.46 2.28
N VAL A 220 -6.91 11.28 2.36
CA VAL A 220 -5.50 10.89 2.34
C VAL A 220 -4.77 11.50 3.55
N ALA A 221 -3.64 10.90 3.90
CA ALA A 221 -2.68 11.45 4.86
C ALA A 221 -1.63 12.32 4.12
N LEU A 222 -1.40 13.52 4.64
CA LEU A 222 -0.49 14.51 4.09
C LEU A 222 0.58 14.88 5.11
N HIS A 223 1.80 15.14 4.65
CA HIS A 223 2.86 15.74 5.45
C HIS A 223 3.48 16.88 4.64
N ASN A 224 3.48 18.10 5.19
CA ASN A 224 3.88 19.32 4.47
C ASN A 224 3.14 19.51 3.13
N ASN A 225 1.83 19.30 3.12
CA ASN A 225 0.94 19.45 1.95
C ASN A 225 1.25 18.50 0.79
N GLU A 226 1.95 17.40 1.05
CA GLU A 226 2.22 16.34 0.08
C GLU A 226 1.71 15.00 0.61
N PRO A 227 1.12 14.15 -0.24
CA PRO A 227 0.70 12.81 0.17
C PRO A 227 1.89 11.98 0.68
N ILE A 228 1.70 11.32 1.83
CA ILE A 228 2.74 10.46 2.39
C ILE A 228 2.80 9.12 1.69
N LEU A 229 4.00 8.53 1.63
CA LEU A 229 4.16 7.09 1.46
C LEU A 229 3.65 6.39 2.74
N ALA A 230 2.46 5.82 2.69
CA ALA A 230 1.86 5.12 3.83
C ALA A 230 2.18 3.62 3.80
N LEU A 231 3.32 3.24 4.40
CA LEU A 231 3.67 1.83 4.60
C LEU A 231 2.90 1.23 5.78
N TYR A 232 2.60 -0.06 5.69
CA TYR A 232 1.99 -0.84 6.77
C TYR A 232 2.46 -2.28 6.73
N SER A 233 2.43 -2.97 7.88
CA SER A 233 2.79 -4.39 7.98
C SER A 233 1.95 -5.09 9.05
N SER A 234 2.00 -6.42 9.09
CA SER A 234 1.13 -7.20 9.97
C SER A 234 1.27 -6.82 11.44
N THR A 235 2.49 -6.88 11.97
CA THR A 235 2.76 -6.47 13.36
C THR A 235 4.18 -5.94 13.51
N ALA A 236 4.34 -4.87 14.28
CA ALA A 236 5.65 -4.27 14.55
C ALA A 236 6.37 -4.92 15.74
N GLY A 237 5.64 -5.68 16.56
CA GLY A 237 6.18 -6.32 17.76
C GLY A 237 6.22 -5.39 18.97
N GLY A 238 5.50 -4.27 18.94
CA GLY A 238 5.43 -3.30 20.04
C GLY A 238 6.15 -1.97 19.78
N TYR A 239 6.95 -1.89 18.71
CA TYR A 239 7.70 -0.69 18.34
C TYR A 239 7.92 -0.67 16.82
N THR A 240 7.40 0.34 16.12
CA THR A 240 7.65 0.53 14.69
C THR A 240 9.06 1.08 14.45
N GLU A 241 9.56 0.95 13.23
CA GLU A 241 10.90 1.37 12.84
C GLU A 241 10.88 2.53 11.85
N SER A 242 11.96 3.30 11.86
CA SER A 242 12.24 4.33 10.88
C SER A 242 12.49 3.75 9.48
N TYR A 243 11.94 4.39 8.45
CA TYR A 243 12.09 3.99 7.04
C TYR A 243 13.55 3.74 6.64
N SER A 244 14.46 4.61 7.08
CA SER A 244 15.89 4.54 6.75
C SER A 244 16.53 3.22 7.20
N ASN A 245 16.09 2.66 8.32
CA ASN A 245 16.69 1.49 8.97
C ASN A 245 16.18 0.16 8.41
N ALA A 246 15.01 0.14 7.76
CA ALA A 246 14.47 -1.06 7.13
C ALA A 246 14.81 -1.15 5.63
N PHE A 247 15.00 -0.01 4.97
CA PHE A 247 15.03 0.06 3.52
C PHE A 247 16.26 0.76 2.96
N SER A 248 16.67 0.34 1.76
CA SER A 248 17.71 1.01 0.97
C SER A 248 17.09 1.91 -0.10
N ASP A 249 17.87 2.83 -0.65
CA ASP A 249 17.50 3.48 -1.90
C ASP A 249 17.36 2.41 -3.02
N PRO A 250 16.29 2.43 -3.83
CA PRO A 250 16.06 1.40 -4.83
C PRO A 250 17.06 1.43 -5.98
N LEU A 251 17.60 2.61 -6.33
CA LEU A 251 18.49 2.83 -7.47
C LEU A 251 19.96 2.72 -7.08
N THR A 252 20.40 3.53 -6.11
CA THR A 252 21.80 3.63 -5.66
C THR A 252 22.21 2.53 -4.69
N LYS A 253 21.22 1.79 -4.15
CA LYS A 253 21.40 0.79 -3.08
C LYS A 253 21.94 1.35 -1.76
N MET A 254 22.01 2.66 -1.59
CA MET A 254 22.42 3.31 -0.34
C MET A 254 21.57 2.80 0.83
N PHE A 255 22.23 2.32 1.88
CA PHE A 255 21.62 1.83 3.12
C PHE A 255 22.45 2.23 4.34
N PRO A 256 21.86 2.76 5.42
CA PRO A 256 20.46 3.19 5.58
C PRO A 256 19.98 4.18 4.50
N SER A 257 18.70 4.17 4.15
CA SER A 257 18.16 5.10 3.14
C SER A 257 17.88 6.49 3.70
N ILE A 258 17.50 7.43 2.83
CA ILE A 258 17.12 8.79 3.22
C ILE A 258 15.92 8.75 4.17
N HIS A 259 16.07 9.48 5.28
CA HIS A 259 15.04 9.62 6.31
C HIS A 259 13.72 10.18 5.73
N LYS A 260 12.59 9.65 6.20
CA LYS A 260 11.25 10.16 5.92
C LYS A 260 10.61 10.60 7.25
N PRO A 261 10.32 11.91 7.45
CA PRO A 261 9.91 12.45 8.74
C PRO A 261 8.59 11.92 9.29
N TYR A 262 7.73 11.39 8.42
CA TYR A 262 6.46 10.77 8.79
C TYR A 262 6.53 9.23 8.92
N LEU A 263 7.70 8.61 8.67
CA LEU A 263 7.95 7.18 8.86
C LEU A 263 9.15 7.00 9.80
N THR A 264 8.97 7.43 11.04
CA THR A 264 9.92 7.29 12.14
C THR A 264 9.53 6.11 13.02
N ALA A 265 10.46 5.65 13.84
CA ALA A 265 10.17 4.68 14.88
C ALA A 265 9.19 5.28 15.91
N VAL A 266 8.09 4.58 16.17
CA VAL A 266 7.10 4.95 17.18
C VAL A 266 6.78 3.72 18.04
N PRO A 267 6.94 3.82 19.37
CA PRO A 267 6.55 2.72 20.24
C PRO A 267 5.03 2.67 20.38
N ASP A 268 4.47 1.47 20.54
CA ASP A 268 3.05 1.32 20.89
C ASP A 268 2.70 2.14 22.14
N LYS A 269 3.64 2.26 23.07
CA LYS A 269 3.46 3.00 24.32
C LYS A 269 4.60 3.98 24.56
N SER A 270 4.26 5.21 24.99
CA SER A 270 5.22 6.29 25.20
C SER A 270 6.31 5.99 26.24
N GLU A 271 6.06 5.06 27.16
CA GLU A 271 7.05 4.65 28.16
C GLU A 271 8.17 3.75 27.60
N PHE A 272 7.97 3.12 26.44
CA PHE A 272 9.00 2.25 25.85
C PHE A 272 10.18 3.10 25.40
N GLN A 273 11.36 2.75 25.90
CA GLN A 273 12.62 3.36 25.51
C GLN A 273 13.09 2.81 24.16
N PRO A 274 13.88 3.58 23.38
CA PRO A 274 14.55 3.05 22.19
C PRO A 274 15.30 1.75 22.48
N LEU A 275 15.14 0.77 21.61
CA LEU A 275 15.72 -0.58 21.71
C LEU A 275 17.00 -0.71 20.87
N ASN A 276 17.72 0.39 20.66
CA ASN A 276 18.92 0.44 19.84
C ASN A 276 20.19 -0.10 20.55
N GLU A 277 20.06 -0.51 21.81
CA GLU A 277 21.07 -1.23 22.60
C GLU A 277 20.69 -2.72 22.76
N GLU A 278 21.68 -3.63 22.74
CA GLU A 278 21.46 -5.08 22.78
C GLU A 278 20.68 -5.53 24.03
N ASP A 279 21.07 -5.05 25.21
CA ASP A 279 20.43 -5.45 26.47
C ASP A 279 18.97 -5.00 26.54
N LYS A 280 18.65 -3.82 25.99
CA LYS A 280 17.28 -3.30 25.90
C LYS A 280 16.44 -4.10 24.92
N ALA A 281 17.00 -4.41 23.75
CA ALA A 281 16.33 -5.27 22.78
C ALA A 281 16.09 -6.67 23.36
N ARG A 282 17.07 -7.23 24.08
CA ARG A 282 16.98 -8.53 24.75
C ARG A 282 15.86 -8.58 25.78
N GLU A 283 15.87 -7.65 26.73
CA GLU A 283 14.82 -7.52 27.74
C GLU A 283 13.42 -7.42 27.10
N PHE A 284 13.31 -6.65 26.02
CA PHE A 284 12.05 -6.45 25.32
C PHE A 284 11.56 -7.69 24.57
N TYR A 285 12.45 -8.41 23.87
CA TYR A 285 12.09 -9.55 23.02
C TYR A 285 12.03 -10.90 23.74
N GLU A 286 12.68 -11.04 24.90
CA GLU A 286 12.54 -12.23 25.77
C GLU A 286 11.26 -12.19 26.61
N THR A 287 10.63 -11.02 26.74
CA THR A 287 9.43 -10.82 27.56
C THR A 287 8.20 -10.48 26.72
N LYS A 288 7.02 -10.72 27.31
CA LYS A 288 5.71 -10.39 26.70
C LYS A 288 5.09 -9.16 27.38
N ILE A 289 5.64 -7.99 27.09
CA ILE A 289 5.19 -6.71 27.67
C ILE A 289 3.84 -6.31 27.07
N PRO A 290 2.87 -5.77 27.84
CA PRO A 290 1.62 -5.25 27.28
C PRO A 290 1.85 -4.14 26.26
N SER A 291 1.42 -4.34 25.01
CA SER A 291 1.46 -3.35 23.92
C SER A 291 0.23 -3.50 23.02
N PHE A 292 0.09 -2.65 21.98
CA PHE A 292 -1.02 -2.74 21.04
C PHE A 292 -0.90 -3.98 20.12
N ASP A 293 0.32 -4.41 19.81
CA ASP A 293 0.60 -5.61 19.02
C ASP A 293 0.39 -6.96 19.76
N ILE A 294 0.07 -6.95 21.06
CA ILE A 294 0.14 -8.15 21.94
C ILE A 294 -0.72 -9.34 21.48
N ASP A 295 -1.82 -9.07 20.78
CA ASP A 295 -2.77 -10.08 20.29
C ASP A 295 -2.29 -10.75 18.99
N SER A 296 -1.14 -10.34 18.44
CA SER A 296 -0.55 -10.96 17.25
C SER A 296 0.10 -12.31 17.57
N PRO A 297 -0.12 -13.35 16.74
CA PRO A 297 0.62 -14.61 16.89
C PRO A 297 2.12 -14.46 16.63
N TYR A 298 2.54 -13.37 15.97
CA TYR A 298 3.94 -13.03 15.75
C TYR A 298 4.43 -11.92 16.68
N TYR A 299 3.69 -11.59 17.74
CA TYR A 299 4.13 -10.59 18.71
C TYR A 299 5.51 -10.94 19.29
N ARG A 300 5.71 -12.21 19.63
CA ARG A 300 6.99 -12.83 19.97
C ARG A 300 7.10 -14.17 19.25
N TRP A 301 8.29 -14.51 18.78
CA TRP A 301 8.58 -15.77 18.13
C TRP A 301 10.03 -16.18 18.39
N GLN A 302 10.30 -17.47 18.27
CA GLN A 302 11.62 -18.06 18.44
C GLN A 302 11.84 -19.11 17.34
N LYS A 303 13.08 -19.20 16.85
CA LYS A 303 13.56 -20.28 15.98
C LYS A 303 14.91 -20.76 16.49
N GLU A 304 15.16 -22.05 16.36
CA GLU A 304 16.37 -22.70 16.86
C GLU A 304 16.96 -23.61 15.78
N TRP A 305 18.28 -23.63 15.70
CA TRP A 305 19.06 -24.48 14.81
C TRP A 305 20.19 -25.12 15.58
N THR A 306 20.52 -26.36 15.24
CA THR A 306 21.87 -26.87 15.53
C THR A 306 22.87 -26.10 14.65
N VAL A 307 24.11 -25.96 15.09
CA VAL A 307 25.14 -25.21 14.33
C VAL A 307 25.34 -25.79 12.92
N SER A 308 25.34 -27.12 12.79
CA SER A 308 25.49 -27.80 11.50
C SER A 308 24.33 -27.51 10.55
N GLU A 309 23.10 -27.49 11.07
CA GLU A 309 21.92 -27.14 10.27
C GLU A 309 22.00 -25.69 9.77
N LEU A 310 22.40 -24.77 10.65
CA LEU A 310 22.52 -23.36 10.30
C LEU A 310 23.61 -23.15 9.24
N GLU A 311 24.77 -23.80 9.38
CA GLU A 311 25.85 -23.75 8.39
C GLU A 311 25.37 -24.21 7.00
N ASP A 312 24.58 -25.27 6.92
CA ASP A 312 24.03 -25.77 5.66
C ASP A 312 23.01 -24.79 5.02
N VAL A 313 22.14 -24.18 5.83
CA VAL A 313 21.25 -23.12 5.37
C VAL A 313 22.04 -21.92 4.85
N LEU A 314 23.08 -21.49 5.58
CA LEU A 314 23.88 -20.31 5.26
C LEU A 314 24.65 -20.46 3.95
N LYS A 315 25.18 -21.66 3.62
CA LYS A 315 25.87 -21.91 2.33
C LYS A 315 25.03 -21.51 1.12
N SER A 316 23.74 -21.82 1.14
CA SER A 316 22.84 -21.50 0.03
C SER A 316 22.31 -20.05 0.09
N THR A 317 21.94 -19.60 1.29
CA THR A 317 21.27 -18.31 1.48
C THR A 317 22.24 -17.13 1.39
N LEU A 318 23.47 -17.25 1.92
CA LEU A 318 24.51 -16.23 1.75
C LEU A 318 24.87 -16.05 0.28
N ALA A 319 24.99 -17.14 -0.49
CA ALA A 319 25.25 -17.06 -1.93
C ALA A 319 24.11 -16.36 -2.69
N ALA A 320 22.86 -16.71 -2.36
CA ALA A 320 21.69 -16.10 -2.98
C ALA A 320 21.57 -14.61 -2.64
N GLN A 321 21.78 -14.24 -1.37
CA GLN A 321 21.61 -12.87 -0.91
C GLN A 321 22.83 -11.98 -1.19
N SER A 322 24.04 -12.52 -1.39
CA SER A 322 25.22 -11.73 -1.76
C SER A 322 25.04 -10.99 -3.08
N LYS A 323 24.21 -11.52 -3.99
CA LYS A 323 23.80 -10.85 -5.25
C LYS A 323 23.09 -9.51 -5.04
N THR A 324 22.57 -9.26 -3.84
CA THR A 324 21.87 -8.00 -3.52
C THR A 324 22.83 -6.86 -3.20
N GLY A 325 24.11 -7.15 -2.91
CA GLY A 325 25.12 -6.17 -2.53
C GLY A 325 25.11 -5.76 -1.05
N PHE A 326 24.36 -6.47 -0.17
CA PHE A 326 24.29 -6.19 1.27
C PHE A 326 24.99 -7.23 2.15
N ILE A 327 25.86 -8.06 1.57
CA ILE A 327 26.71 -9.02 2.29
C ILE A 327 28.16 -8.77 1.92
N HIS A 328 29.01 -8.55 2.93
CA HIS A 328 30.42 -8.24 2.74
C HIS A 328 31.32 -9.08 3.67
N PRO A 329 32.34 -9.79 3.15
CA PRO A 329 32.60 -10.01 1.73
C PRO A 329 31.47 -10.83 1.08
N ALA A 330 31.33 -10.73 -0.24
CA ALA A 330 30.32 -11.49 -0.96
C ALA A 330 30.65 -12.99 -0.91
N PHE A 331 29.67 -13.83 -0.56
CA PHE A 331 29.77 -15.28 -0.58
C PHE A 331 29.27 -15.82 -1.93
N LYS A 332 30.02 -16.72 -2.55
CA LYS A 332 29.67 -17.34 -3.83
C LYS A 332 29.30 -18.81 -3.64
N GLN A 333 28.52 -19.33 -4.59
CA GLN A 333 28.20 -20.75 -4.60
C GLN A 333 29.47 -21.58 -4.78
N GLY A 334 29.72 -22.49 -3.84
CA GLY A 334 30.93 -23.32 -3.81
C GLY A 334 32.03 -22.80 -2.87
N ASP A 335 31.88 -21.60 -2.30
CA ASP A 335 32.80 -21.12 -1.26
C ASP A 335 32.67 -21.97 0.01
N GLU A 336 33.79 -22.13 0.73
CA GLU A 336 33.80 -22.76 2.06
C GLU A 336 33.39 -21.73 3.12
N LEU A 337 32.26 -21.97 3.80
CA LEU A 337 31.80 -21.11 4.89
C LEU A 337 32.71 -21.18 6.12
N GLY A 338 33.26 -22.36 6.40
CA GLY A 338 33.92 -22.65 7.68
C GLY A 338 32.92 -22.96 8.79
N HIS A 339 33.44 -23.04 10.02
CA HIS A 339 32.66 -23.28 11.22
C HIS A 339 32.28 -21.98 11.92
N ILE A 340 31.02 -21.86 12.33
CA ILE A 340 30.51 -20.66 13.01
C ILE A 340 31.21 -20.50 14.37
N LYS A 341 31.71 -19.28 14.63
CA LYS A 341 32.39 -18.89 15.88
C LYS A 341 31.61 -17.86 16.69
N ASP A 342 30.89 -16.96 16.02
CA ASP A 342 30.04 -15.97 16.68
C ASP A 342 28.97 -15.45 15.71
N ILE A 343 27.81 -15.09 16.24
CA ILE A 343 26.77 -14.36 15.52
C ILE A 343 26.20 -13.31 16.46
N LYS A 344 26.20 -12.04 16.03
CA LYS A 344 25.67 -10.93 16.83
C LYS A 344 25.16 -9.79 15.97
N VAL A 345 24.27 -8.99 16.54
CA VAL A 345 23.81 -7.75 15.91
C VAL A 345 24.82 -6.64 16.22
N MET A 346 25.34 -6.01 15.17
CA MET A 346 26.33 -4.92 15.31
C MET A 346 25.68 -3.55 15.40
N LYS A 347 24.52 -3.39 14.75
CA LYS A 347 23.80 -2.12 14.70
C LYS A 347 22.30 -2.36 14.73
N ARG A 348 21.60 -1.58 15.55
CA ARG A 348 20.14 -1.63 15.71
C ARG A 348 19.49 -0.28 15.42
N GLY A 349 18.24 -0.31 14.98
CA GLY A 349 17.34 0.85 14.99
C GLY A 349 16.58 0.95 16.32
N ASP A 350 15.75 1.98 16.46
CA ASP A 350 15.07 2.27 17.74
C ASP A 350 13.99 1.23 18.08
N SER A 351 13.49 0.48 17.10
CA SER A 351 12.63 -0.68 17.36
C SER A 351 13.41 -1.93 17.79
N GLY A 352 14.74 -1.89 17.82
CA GLY A 352 15.59 -3.06 18.02
C GLY A 352 15.75 -3.89 16.75
N LYS A 353 15.32 -3.37 15.60
CA LYS A 353 15.59 -3.96 14.30
C LYS A 353 17.08 -4.07 14.04
N ALA A 354 17.56 -5.26 13.73
CA ALA A 354 18.92 -5.47 13.25
C ALA A 354 19.11 -4.76 11.90
N ILE A 355 20.00 -3.78 11.88
CA ILE A 355 20.43 -3.04 10.69
C ILE A 355 21.63 -3.77 10.05
N GLU A 356 22.53 -4.29 10.89
CA GLU A 356 23.71 -5.07 10.50
C GLU A 356 23.94 -6.21 11.49
N VAL A 357 24.16 -7.41 10.96
CA VAL A 357 24.54 -8.62 11.70
C VAL A 357 25.94 -9.03 11.28
N GLU A 358 26.77 -9.36 12.26
CA GLU A 358 28.09 -9.98 12.04
C GLU A 358 27.96 -11.50 12.22
N LEU A 359 28.41 -12.25 11.23
CA LEU A 359 28.58 -13.69 11.25
C LEU A 359 30.07 -13.99 11.14
N MET A 360 30.67 -14.46 12.23
CA MET A 360 32.07 -14.86 12.29
C MET A 360 32.20 -16.36 12.13
N THR A 361 33.06 -16.80 11.21
CA THR A 361 33.48 -18.19 11.05
C THR A 361 35.00 -18.29 11.24
N ASP A 362 35.53 -19.51 11.29
CA ASP A 362 36.98 -19.74 11.29
C ASP A 362 37.66 -19.42 9.95
N LYS A 363 36.90 -19.16 8.89
CA LYS A 363 37.42 -18.77 7.56
C LYS A 363 37.24 -17.29 7.25
N ASN A 364 36.13 -16.69 7.66
CA ASN A 364 35.79 -15.33 7.27
C ASN A 364 34.85 -14.65 8.28
N CYS A 365 34.69 -13.34 8.14
CA CYS A 365 33.71 -12.56 8.88
C CYS A 365 32.79 -11.83 7.90
N TYR A 366 31.50 -12.15 7.95
CA TYR A 366 30.49 -11.60 7.05
C TYR A 366 29.66 -10.54 7.78
N ARG A 367 29.53 -9.37 7.17
CA ARG A 367 28.57 -8.33 7.55
C ARG A 367 27.33 -8.45 6.66
N ILE A 368 26.20 -8.70 7.29
CA ILE A 368 24.90 -8.87 6.63
C ILE A 368 24.04 -7.67 7.02
N ALA A 369 23.81 -6.78 6.07
CA ALA A 369 23.03 -5.57 6.31
C ALA A 369 21.61 -5.70 5.75
N LYS A 370 20.71 -4.82 6.19
CA LYS A 370 19.34 -4.61 5.69
C LYS A 370 18.33 -5.70 6.09
N GLU A 371 17.20 -5.24 6.62
CA GLU A 371 16.08 -6.03 7.17
C GLU A 371 15.73 -7.26 6.32
N LEU A 372 15.38 -7.06 5.05
CA LEU A 372 14.89 -8.16 4.21
C LEU A 372 15.98 -9.18 3.88
N VAL A 373 17.24 -8.75 3.79
CA VAL A 373 18.39 -9.61 3.52
C VAL A 373 18.69 -10.45 4.75
N ILE A 374 18.77 -9.84 5.93
CA ILE A 374 18.94 -10.53 7.22
C ILE A 374 17.88 -11.63 7.37
N ARG A 375 16.60 -11.31 7.14
CA ARG A 375 15.50 -12.29 7.21
C ARG A 375 15.66 -13.47 6.25
N ARG A 376 16.17 -13.22 5.03
CA ARG A 376 16.34 -14.22 3.97
C ARG A 376 17.61 -15.04 4.12
N VAL A 377 18.60 -14.56 4.86
CA VAL A 377 19.80 -15.32 5.22
C VAL A 377 19.44 -16.37 6.28
N PHE A 378 18.79 -15.97 7.36
CA PHE A 378 18.44 -16.87 8.46
C PHE A 378 17.10 -17.58 8.22
N GLN A 379 17.09 -18.63 7.39
CA GLN A 379 15.88 -19.42 7.11
C GLN A 379 15.77 -20.65 8.02
N LYS A 380 14.53 -21.04 8.35
CA LYS A 380 14.22 -22.33 8.96
C LYS A 380 13.19 -23.02 8.08
N ASP A 381 13.43 -24.26 7.68
CA ASP A 381 12.55 -25.04 6.80
C ASP A 381 12.19 -24.31 5.49
N GLY A 382 13.16 -23.57 4.92
CA GLY A 382 12.96 -22.75 3.72
C GLY A 382 12.13 -21.48 3.92
N ILE A 383 11.78 -21.14 5.17
CA ILE A 383 10.98 -19.96 5.53
C ILE A 383 11.89 -18.91 6.18
N SER A 384 11.93 -17.71 5.58
CA SER A 384 12.63 -16.54 6.13
C SER A 384 12.14 -16.16 7.54
N LEU A 385 12.94 -15.40 8.29
CA LEU A 385 12.50 -14.87 9.58
C LEU A 385 11.26 -13.98 9.42
N PRO A 386 10.32 -13.99 10.39
CA PRO A 386 9.14 -13.12 10.34
C PRO A 386 9.48 -11.63 10.27
N SER A 387 10.52 -11.19 10.99
CA SER A 387 11.03 -9.82 11.00
C SER A 387 12.55 -9.82 11.23
N ALA A 388 13.19 -8.65 11.13
CA ALA A 388 14.57 -8.45 11.59
C ALA A 388 14.65 -7.79 12.99
N ASN A 389 13.54 -7.77 13.74
CA ASN A 389 13.53 -7.36 15.14
C ASN A 389 13.94 -8.57 15.97
N ILE A 390 15.24 -8.79 16.10
CA ILE A 390 15.81 -10.07 16.54
C ILE A 390 16.92 -9.92 17.57
N ILE A 391 17.10 -10.95 18.39
CA ILE A 391 18.27 -11.16 19.24
C ILE A 391 18.82 -12.56 18.97
N PHE A 392 20.13 -12.72 19.14
CA PHE A 392 20.81 -14.01 19.01
C PHE A 392 21.16 -14.54 20.41
N GLU A 393 21.00 -15.84 20.61
CA GLU A 393 21.53 -16.58 21.74
C GLU A 393 22.34 -17.76 21.17
N ASN A 394 23.66 -17.68 21.31
CA ASN A 394 24.59 -18.72 20.89
C ASN A 394 24.80 -19.67 22.08
N LYS A 395 24.30 -20.91 21.98
CA LYS A 395 24.54 -21.94 23.01
C LYS A 395 25.92 -22.54 22.79
N ILE A 396 26.72 -22.61 23.85
CA ILE A 396 28.14 -22.95 23.78
C ILE A 396 28.42 -24.20 24.65
N ASP A 397 29.22 -25.13 24.14
CA ASP A 397 29.68 -26.30 24.89
C ASP A 397 30.81 -25.98 25.90
N SER A 398 31.24 -26.98 26.67
CA SER A 398 32.34 -26.84 27.63
C SER A 398 33.69 -26.48 27.00
N TYR A 399 33.82 -26.60 25.67
CA TYR A 399 35.03 -26.31 24.91
C TYR A 399 34.99 -24.95 24.22
N GLY A 400 33.91 -24.18 24.39
CA GLY A 400 33.76 -22.86 23.77
C GLY A 400 33.23 -22.90 22.34
N ASN A 401 32.74 -24.05 21.85
CA ASN A 401 32.14 -24.16 20.51
C ASN A 401 30.64 -23.93 20.56
N ILE A 402 30.10 -23.22 19.57
CA ILE A 402 28.66 -23.05 19.42
C ILE A 402 28.05 -24.40 19.02
N THR A 403 27.06 -24.88 19.79
CA THR A 403 26.30 -26.10 19.49
C THR A 403 24.99 -25.78 18.78
N ASP A 404 24.34 -24.70 19.21
CA ASP A 404 23.03 -24.28 18.73
C ASP A 404 22.95 -22.76 18.69
N VAL A 405 22.15 -22.25 17.77
CA VAL A 405 21.82 -20.84 17.67
C VAL A 405 20.32 -20.69 17.82
N VAL A 406 19.90 -19.86 18.77
CA VAL A 406 18.51 -19.47 18.96
C VAL A 406 18.35 -18.02 18.51
N ILE A 407 17.36 -17.77 17.66
CA ILE A 407 16.95 -16.43 17.27
C ILE A 407 15.56 -16.18 17.86
N MET A 408 15.47 -15.20 18.74
CA MET A 408 14.20 -14.69 19.28
C MET A 408 13.91 -13.33 18.69
N GLY A 409 12.64 -12.98 18.59
CA GLY A 409 12.24 -11.71 18.03
C GLY A 409 10.76 -11.42 18.17
N GLY A 410 10.34 -10.32 17.54
CA GLY A 410 8.95 -9.89 17.52
C GLY A 410 8.53 -9.27 16.20
N GLY A 411 7.24 -9.25 15.93
CA GLY A 411 6.68 -8.67 14.72
C GLY A 411 6.80 -9.57 13.48
N PHE A 412 6.12 -9.15 12.42
CA PHE A 412 6.01 -9.84 11.13
C PHE A 412 5.84 -8.80 10.01
N GLY A 413 6.84 -8.76 9.12
CA GLY A 413 6.97 -7.74 8.09
C GLY A 413 8.06 -6.72 8.41
N HIS A 414 8.10 -5.64 7.63
CA HIS A 414 9.16 -4.63 7.73
C HIS A 414 9.05 -3.74 8.97
N GLY A 415 7.86 -3.61 9.58
CA GLY A 415 7.64 -2.86 10.81
C GLY A 415 7.75 -1.34 10.68
N VAL A 416 7.55 -0.78 9.47
CA VAL A 416 7.64 0.67 9.20
C VAL A 416 6.24 1.19 8.92
N GLY A 417 5.86 2.31 9.53
CA GLY A 417 4.51 2.87 9.43
C GLY A 417 3.51 2.09 10.27
N MET A 418 2.30 1.86 9.75
CA MET A 418 1.20 1.32 10.55
C MET A 418 1.34 -0.19 10.82
N SER A 419 1.26 -0.58 12.10
CA SER A 419 1.01 -1.97 12.49
C SER A 419 -0.47 -2.32 12.37
N GLN A 420 -0.81 -3.37 11.62
CA GLN A 420 -2.22 -3.78 11.43
C GLN A 420 -2.83 -4.35 12.72
N TYR A 421 -2.09 -5.18 13.46
CA TYR A 421 -2.55 -5.68 14.76
C TYR A 421 -2.65 -4.55 15.79
N GLY A 422 -1.67 -3.64 15.83
CA GLY A 422 -1.72 -2.48 16.70
C GLY A 422 -2.89 -1.53 16.39
N ALA A 423 -3.17 -1.25 15.11
CA ALA A 423 -4.36 -0.52 14.69
C ALA A 423 -5.67 -1.22 15.12
N GLY A 424 -5.74 -2.55 14.98
CA GLY A 424 -6.87 -3.35 15.44
C GLY A 424 -7.08 -3.26 16.96
N TYR A 425 -6.00 -3.27 17.74
CA TYR A 425 -6.06 -3.07 19.18
C TYR A 425 -6.52 -1.65 19.55
N MET A 426 -5.94 -0.62 18.93
CA MET A 426 -6.34 0.77 19.15
C MET A 426 -7.84 0.98 18.85
N ALA A 427 -8.34 0.41 17.75
CA ALA A 427 -9.76 0.50 17.39
C ALA A 427 -10.66 -0.29 18.35
N THR A 428 -10.33 -1.55 18.64
CA THR A 428 -11.27 -2.45 19.35
C THR A 428 -11.16 -2.37 20.86
N LYS A 429 -9.97 -2.15 21.41
CA LYS A 429 -9.68 -2.11 22.86
C LYS A 429 -9.65 -0.69 23.40
N LEU A 430 -8.96 0.23 22.70
CA LEU A 430 -8.84 1.63 23.13
C LEU A 430 -9.96 2.53 22.58
N LYS A 431 -10.80 2.02 21.67
CA LYS A 431 -11.88 2.76 21.01
C LYS A 431 -11.40 4.03 20.32
N GLN A 432 -10.17 4.01 19.81
CA GLN A 432 -9.58 5.13 19.10
C GLN A 432 -10.17 5.23 17.68
N PRO A 433 -10.54 6.44 17.23
CA PRO A 433 -10.97 6.67 15.87
C PRO A 433 -9.78 6.56 14.90
N TYR A 434 -10.07 6.30 13.63
CA TYR A 434 -9.06 6.01 12.60
C TYR A 434 -8.00 7.11 12.46
N TYR A 435 -8.37 8.37 12.65
CA TYR A 435 -7.45 9.50 12.55
C TYR A 435 -6.41 9.52 13.68
N ASN A 436 -6.75 9.07 14.89
CA ASN A 436 -5.80 8.92 15.98
C ASN A 436 -4.85 7.74 15.73
N ILE A 437 -5.37 6.65 15.15
CA ILE A 437 -4.56 5.50 14.73
C ILE A 437 -3.52 5.93 13.70
N LEU A 438 -3.93 6.64 12.65
CA LEU A 438 -3.03 7.12 11.61
C LEU A 438 -1.98 8.09 12.16
N ARG A 439 -2.35 9.04 13.02
CA ARG A 439 -1.40 10.00 13.62
C ARG A 439 -0.43 9.36 14.61
N HIS A 440 -0.82 8.26 15.24
CA HIS A 440 0.12 7.48 16.05
C HIS A 440 1.21 6.87 15.17
N TYR A 441 0.86 6.27 14.04
CA TYR A 441 1.82 5.54 13.19
C TYR A 441 2.55 6.40 12.15
N TYR A 442 1.99 7.55 11.78
CA TYR A 442 2.58 8.46 10.81
C TYR A 442 2.78 9.84 11.44
N THR A 443 4.04 10.15 11.77
CA THR A 443 4.39 11.36 12.53
C THR A 443 4.09 12.63 11.75
N GLY A 444 3.43 13.59 12.40
CA GLY A 444 3.23 14.95 11.85
C GLY A 444 2.31 15.02 10.63
N ILE A 445 1.43 14.03 10.44
CA ILE A 445 0.46 14.05 9.35
C ILE A 445 -0.78 14.89 9.67
N ASN A 446 -1.37 15.44 8.62
CA ASN A 446 -2.76 15.89 8.59
C ASN A 446 -3.58 14.98 7.67
N LEU A 447 -4.91 14.98 7.85
CA LEU A 447 -5.83 14.26 6.99
C LEU A 447 -6.63 15.24 6.15
N GLY A 448 -6.82 14.95 4.87
CA GLY A 448 -7.52 15.82 3.96
C GLY A 448 -7.73 15.21 2.59
N THR A 449 -8.23 15.99 1.64
CA THR A 449 -8.24 15.62 0.23
C THR A 449 -6.86 15.78 -0.39
N LEU A 450 -6.65 15.14 -1.53
CA LEU A 450 -5.42 15.31 -2.30
C LEU A 450 -5.29 16.79 -2.75
N PRO A 451 -4.14 17.43 -2.55
CA PRO A 451 -3.84 18.74 -3.14
C PRO A 451 -3.99 18.75 -4.64
N VAL A 452 -4.80 19.68 -5.15
CA VAL A 452 -5.04 19.86 -6.59
C VAL A 452 -4.66 21.25 -7.02
N THR A 453 -4.07 21.34 -8.21
CA THR A 453 -3.68 22.61 -8.81
C THR A 453 -4.68 23.00 -9.90
N VAL A 454 -5.36 24.13 -9.71
CA VAL A 454 -6.43 24.63 -10.57
C VAL A 454 -5.90 25.83 -11.37
N CYS A 455 -5.93 25.73 -12.70
CA CYS A 455 -5.44 26.78 -13.60
C CYS A 455 -6.34 27.02 -14.84
N GLY A 456 -7.14 26.03 -15.25
CA GLY A 456 -7.94 26.10 -16.48
C GLY A 456 -9.34 25.53 -16.27
N ASP A 457 -9.42 24.24 -15.96
CA ASP A 457 -10.69 23.55 -15.71
C ASP A 457 -11.07 23.58 -14.22
N GLU A 458 -12.38 23.47 -13.95
CA GLU A 458 -12.84 23.23 -12.58
C GLU A 458 -12.43 21.82 -12.11
N VAL A 459 -12.04 21.71 -10.84
CA VAL A 459 -11.69 20.42 -10.24
C VAL A 459 -12.71 20.07 -9.18
N LYS A 460 -13.38 18.94 -9.34
CA LYS A 460 -14.34 18.41 -8.38
C LYS A 460 -13.68 17.34 -7.51
N GLN A 461 -13.88 17.43 -6.20
CA GLN A 461 -13.52 16.39 -5.23
C GLN A 461 -14.74 16.00 -4.39
N THR A 462 -14.80 14.73 -4.04
CA THR A 462 -15.65 14.23 -2.96
C THR A 462 -14.77 13.92 -1.75
N PHE A 463 -15.33 14.06 -0.55
CA PHE A 463 -14.62 13.71 0.67
C PHE A 463 -15.56 13.37 1.83
N TRP A 464 -15.09 12.51 2.72
CA TRP A 464 -15.80 12.18 3.95
C TRP A 464 -15.29 13.00 5.14
N ALA A 465 -16.17 13.77 5.79
CA ALA A 465 -15.87 14.51 7.01
C ALA A 465 -16.52 13.80 8.21
N PRO A 466 -15.76 13.16 9.12
CA PRO A 466 -16.34 12.35 10.20
C PRO A 466 -17.14 13.18 11.22
N ILE A 467 -16.85 14.48 11.35
CA ILE A 467 -17.50 15.39 12.31
C ILE A 467 -17.84 16.77 11.71
N GLY A 468 -18.02 16.85 10.38
CA GLY A 468 -18.49 18.07 9.72
C GLY A 468 -17.56 19.28 9.90
N ARG A 469 -16.26 19.04 10.11
CA ARG A 469 -15.27 20.09 10.33
C ARG A 469 -14.08 19.96 9.40
N ALA A 470 -13.82 21.05 8.70
CA ALA A 470 -12.73 21.12 7.75
C ALA A 470 -12.31 22.56 7.48
N GLN A 471 -11.09 22.71 6.98
CA GLN A 471 -10.55 23.94 6.44
C GLN A 471 -10.24 23.77 4.96
N LEU A 472 -10.54 24.79 4.17
CA LEU A 472 -9.93 24.95 2.86
C LEU A 472 -8.52 25.48 3.05
N VAL A 473 -7.52 24.74 2.58
CA VAL A 473 -6.11 25.12 2.62
C VAL A 473 -5.67 25.54 1.23
N ILE A 474 -4.99 26.69 1.15
CA ILE A 474 -4.46 27.28 -0.09
C ILE A 474 -2.97 27.48 0.11
N THR A 475 -2.15 26.80 -0.70
CA THR A 475 -0.69 26.70 -0.46
C THR A 475 0.13 27.66 -1.33
N ASN A 476 -0.42 28.12 -2.45
CA ASN A 476 0.25 29.01 -3.39
C ASN A 476 -0.77 29.85 -4.18
N SER A 477 -1.32 30.91 -3.58
CA SER A 477 -2.20 31.82 -4.31
C SER A 477 -1.67 33.25 -4.34
N THR A 478 -1.76 33.89 -5.50
CA THR A 478 -1.69 35.34 -5.67
C THR A 478 -3.08 35.94 -5.93
N ALA A 479 -4.12 35.11 -6.04
CA ALA A 479 -5.48 35.58 -6.28
C ALA A 479 -6.01 36.32 -5.05
N ALA A 480 -6.78 37.39 -5.28
CA ALA A 480 -7.43 38.13 -4.20
C ALA A 480 -8.62 37.35 -3.60
N LYS A 481 -9.18 36.42 -4.37
CA LYS A 481 -10.34 35.62 -3.98
C LYS A 481 -10.26 34.22 -4.59
N ILE A 482 -10.89 33.25 -3.91
CA ILE A 482 -11.06 31.87 -4.38
C ILE A 482 -12.54 31.54 -4.43
N ALA A 483 -13.03 31.13 -5.60
CA ALA A 483 -14.39 30.68 -5.79
C ALA A 483 -14.44 29.15 -5.65
N VAL A 484 -15.40 28.66 -4.86
CA VAL A 484 -15.67 27.23 -4.70
C VAL A 484 -17.17 26.98 -4.67
N ARG A 485 -17.58 25.74 -4.96
CA ARG A 485 -18.96 25.26 -4.71
C ARG A 485 -18.90 24.08 -3.76
N ILE A 486 -19.44 24.24 -2.55
CA ILE A 486 -19.48 23.19 -1.53
C ILE A 486 -20.92 22.70 -1.40
N ASN A 487 -21.15 21.41 -1.57
CA ASN A 487 -22.47 20.77 -1.49
C ASN A 487 -23.54 21.52 -2.33
N GLY A 488 -23.16 21.92 -3.55
CA GLY A 488 -24.03 22.66 -4.47
C GLY A 488 -24.13 24.17 -4.22
N LYS A 489 -23.62 24.69 -3.09
CA LYS A 489 -23.66 26.11 -2.75
C LYS A 489 -22.38 26.82 -3.22
N ALA A 490 -22.53 27.76 -4.15
CA ALA A 490 -21.43 28.61 -4.59
C ALA A 490 -21.03 29.63 -3.52
N MET A 491 -19.74 29.87 -3.37
CA MET A 491 -19.17 30.82 -2.44
C MET A 491 -17.84 31.35 -2.95
N GLU A 492 -17.48 32.53 -2.47
CA GLU A 492 -16.24 33.19 -2.82
C GLU A 492 -15.59 33.67 -1.53
N PHE A 493 -14.33 33.29 -1.33
CA PHE A 493 -13.59 33.65 -0.13
C PHE A 493 -12.47 34.64 -0.46
N PRO A 494 -12.33 35.74 0.30
CA PRO A 494 -11.17 36.61 0.17
C PRO A 494 -9.90 35.88 0.64
N VAL A 495 -8.81 36.08 -0.10
CA VAL A 495 -7.46 35.65 0.30
C VAL A 495 -6.73 36.86 0.84
N THR A 496 -6.58 36.94 2.16
CA THR A 496 -5.83 38.02 2.81
C THR A 496 -4.40 37.55 3.04
N LYS A 497 -3.43 38.14 2.32
CA LYS A 497 -2.01 37.82 2.50
C LYS A 497 -1.44 38.53 3.73
N THR A 498 -0.95 37.75 4.68
CA THR A 498 0.06 38.20 5.64
C THR A 498 1.43 37.71 5.19
N ILE A 499 2.44 38.59 5.20
CA ILE A 499 3.80 38.37 4.66
C ILE A 499 4.52 37.17 5.32
N PHE A 500 3.99 36.63 6.42
CA PHE A 500 4.57 35.56 7.22
C PHE A 500 3.83 34.21 7.17
N GLN A 501 2.69 34.09 6.49
CA GLN A 501 1.95 32.83 6.40
C GLN A 501 2.26 32.08 5.09
N LYS A 502 2.78 30.86 5.23
CA LYS A 502 3.08 29.95 4.10
C LYS A 502 1.79 29.43 3.44
N ASP A 503 0.83 29.03 4.26
CA ASP A 503 -0.48 28.51 3.82
C ASP A 503 -1.61 29.39 4.37
N TYR A 504 -2.66 29.58 3.57
CA TYR A 504 -3.88 30.27 3.98
C TYR A 504 -5.00 29.25 4.25
N ARG A 505 -5.69 29.39 5.39
CA ARG A 505 -6.67 28.42 5.89
C ARG A 505 -8.00 29.09 6.15
N ILE A 506 -9.07 28.53 5.58
CA ILE A 506 -10.42 29.07 5.70
C ILE A 506 -11.30 28.00 6.31
N ASP A 507 -11.93 28.30 7.45
CA ASP A 507 -12.90 27.40 8.06
C ASP A 507 -14.14 27.28 7.17
N ILE A 508 -14.38 26.07 6.65
CA ILE A 508 -15.52 25.73 5.81
C ILE A 508 -16.56 24.85 6.54
N SER A 509 -16.40 24.63 7.85
CA SER A 509 -17.25 23.72 8.65
C SER A 509 -18.74 24.04 8.54
N ARG A 510 -19.10 25.33 8.43
CA ARG A 510 -20.50 25.78 8.24
C ARG A 510 -21.12 25.46 6.87
N TYR A 511 -20.33 24.94 5.94
CA TYR A 511 -20.75 24.64 4.57
C TYR A 511 -20.70 23.15 4.24
N ILE A 512 -20.26 22.32 5.18
CA ILE A 512 -20.15 20.87 5.03
C ILE A 512 -21.05 20.17 6.04
N GLU A 513 -21.33 18.90 5.78
CA GLU A 513 -22.14 18.02 6.62
C GLU A 513 -21.26 16.94 7.25
N ASP A 514 -21.78 16.29 8.30
CA ASP A 514 -21.21 15.03 8.77
C ASP A 514 -21.38 13.97 7.66
N GLY A 515 -20.29 13.33 7.28
CA GLY A 515 -20.27 12.32 6.23
C GLY A 515 -19.82 12.84 4.87
N ALA A 516 -20.52 12.45 3.81
CA ALA A 516 -20.10 12.70 2.44
C ALA A 516 -20.32 14.15 2.02
N ASN A 517 -19.30 14.76 1.44
CA ASN A 517 -19.30 16.13 0.96
C ASN A 517 -18.73 16.21 -0.46
N THR A 518 -19.09 17.26 -1.19
CA THR A 518 -18.53 17.58 -2.50
C THR A 518 -18.03 19.01 -2.50
N ILE A 519 -16.85 19.22 -3.08
CA ILE A 519 -16.31 20.55 -3.35
C ILE A 519 -15.88 20.64 -4.81
N VAL A 520 -16.23 21.76 -5.46
CA VAL A 520 -15.76 22.11 -6.80
C VAL A 520 -14.91 23.37 -6.67
N PHE A 521 -13.69 23.30 -7.16
CA PHE A 521 -12.75 24.39 -7.20
C PHE A 521 -12.79 25.04 -8.58
N TYR A 522 -13.01 26.36 -8.62
CA TYR A 522 -13.02 27.12 -9.86
C TYR A 522 -11.64 27.73 -10.13
N PRO A 523 -11.22 27.80 -11.41
CA PRO A 523 -10.02 28.53 -11.77
C PRO A 523 -10.15 30.02 -11.37
N PRO A 524 -9.07 30.66 -10.90
CA PRO A 524 -9.10 32.08 -10.59
C PRO A 524 -9.38 32.91 -11.85
N THR A 525 -10.22 33.93 -11.72
CA THR A 525 -10.72 34.76 -12.85
C THR A 525 -9.61 35.46 -13.64
N LEU A 526 -8.53 35.82 -12.97
CA LEU A 526 -7.30 36.43 -13.50
C LEU A 526 -6.16 35.98 -12.59
N GLY A 527 -5.44 34.92 -12.93
CA GLY A 527 -4.42 34.40 -12.01
C GLY A 527 -3.58 33.24 -12.50
N ARG A 528 -2.45 33.09 -11.83
CA ARG A 528 -1.58 31.89 -11.88
C ARG A 528 -2.32 30.72 -11.24
N ALA A 529 -1.88 29.51 -11.58
CA ALA A 529 -2.36 28.28 -10.97
C ALA A 529 -2.39 28.37 -9.44
N VAL A 530 -3.45 27.84 -8.82
CA VAL A 530 -3.61 27.78 -7.37
C VAL A 530 -3.71 26.33 -6.94
N THR A 531 -2.95 25.94 -5.95
CA THR A 531 -2.99 24.65 -5.29
C THR A 531 -3.76 24.75 -3.98
N LEU A 532 -4.75 23.87 -3.84
CA LEU A 532 -5.65 23.86 -2.70
C LEU A 532 -6.17 22.46 -2.39
N TYR A 533 -6.61 22.26 -1.16
CA TYR A 533 -7.24 21.04 -0.68
C TYR A 533 -8.12 21.30 0.53
N VAL A 534 -8.93 20.30 0.90
CA VAL A 534 -9.70 20.31 2.14
C VAL A 534 -8.93 19.55 3.21
N GLU A 535 -8.60 20.18 4.33
CA GLU A 535 -8.03 19.52 5.51
C GLU A 535 -9.11 19.28 6.55
N LEU A 536 -9.22 18.06 7.08
CA LEU A 536 -10.11 17.74 8.17
C LEU A 536 -9.60 18.35 9.48
N VAL A 537 -10.50 18.96 10.25
CA VAL A 537 -10.16 19.64 11.51
C VAL A 537 -10.89 18.98 12.67
N GLU A 538 -10.17 18.70 13.75
CA GLU A 538 -10.75 18.11 14.95
C GLU A 538 -11.15 19.16 15.98
N LYS A 539 -12.02 18.75 16.91
CA LYS A 539 -12.25 19.50 18.15
C LYS A 539 -10.91 19.50 18.89
N TYR A 540 -10.24 20.65 18.98
CA TYR A 540 -9.07 20.82 19.83
C TYR A 540 -9.35 20.18 21.18
N GLY A 541 -8.66 19.07 21.44
CA GLY A 541 -8.50 18.42 22.73
C GLY A 541 -7.01 18.31 23.00
N TYR A 542 -6.27 19.40 22.81
CA TYR A 542 -5.06 19.59 23.61
C TYR A 542 -5.56 19.78 25.03
N GLY A 543 -5.23 18.83 25.91
CA GLY A 543 -5.23 19.14 27.34
C GLY A 543 -4.33 20.35 27.56
N GLU A 544 -4.84 21.33 28.29
CA GLU A 544 -4.01 22.20 29.12
C GLU A 544 -3.20 21.38 30.13
#